data_AF-A0A661BD69-F1
#
_entry.id   AF-A0A661BD69-F1
#
_cell.length_a   1.000
_cell.length_b   1.000
_cell.length_c   1.000
_cell.angle_alpha   90.00
_cell.angle_beta   90.00
_cell.angle_gamma   90.00
#
_symmetry.space_group_name_H-M   'P 1'
#
loop_
_entity.id
_entity.type
_entity.pdbx_description
1 polymer ?
#
loop_
_entity_poly.entity_id
_entity_poly.type
_entity_poly.pdbx_seq_one_letter_code
_entity_poly.pdbx_strand_id
1 'polypeptide(L)'
;MDDSNNGTLFAYQKFFDYHPKDRFKHRHLMFFERGKLVAICPAAEVKREDGVWLVSHPGASFDGIITSTRSGISEALKLVDALINFARQEGYKGIELTRPPWIYYKLPENHIDFALFVSGGIYKKRELTSVVRLYSSIDENLRLFKTTARTAMRKAKKSGVKVEITNKWDEFYTLLERNLKLRHGVKPTHTLSEIYKLTSLLPDKIILFGAFAEEKMIAGSTIFICNKQTLLSFY
;
A
#
# COMPACT_ATOMS: atom_id res chain seq x y z
N MET A 1 10.04 -1.65 -11.55
CA MET A 1 9.51 -0.85 -10.42
C MET A 1 10.19 0.51 -10.29
N ASP A 2 11.53 0.58 -10.32
CA ASP A 2 12.24 1.85 -10.10
C ASP A 2 11.99 2.95 -11.13
N ASP A 3 11.55 2.61 -12.34
CA ASP A 3 11.19 3.57 -13.40
C ASP A 3 9.69 3.84 -13.52
N SER A 4 8.88 3.18 -12.69
CA SER A 4 7.42 3.38 -12.72
C SER A 4 7.03 4.75 -12.15
N ASN A 5 5.90 5.29 -12.62
CA ASN A 5 5.34 6.52 -12.08
C ASN A 5 4.64 6.28 -10.74
N ASN A 6 3.78 5.25 -10.70
CA ASN A 6 2.85 4.97 -9.61
C ASN A 6 3.11 3.64 -8.88
N GLY A 7 4.20 2.96 -9.19
CA GLY A 7 4.55 1.71 -8.52
C GLY A 7 4.91 1.93 -7.05
N THR A 8 4.47 0.99 -6.22
CA THR A 8 4.74 0.97 -4.77
C THR A 8 5.19 -0.41 -4.32
N LEU A 9 5.56 -0.56 -3.04
CA LEU A 9 5.93 -1.84 -2.44
C LEU A 9 4.83 -2.90 -2.67
N PHE A 10 3.57 -2.47 -2.75
CA PHE A 10 2.40 -3.36 -2.89
C PHE A 10 2.33 -4.06 -4.23
N ALA A 11 3.11 -3.62 -5.22
CA ALA A 11 3.13 -4.21 -6.55
C ALA A 11 4.28 -5.21 -6.77
N TYR A 12 5.17 -5.37 -5.80
CA TYR A 12 6.21 -6.39 -5.88
C TYR A 12 5.56 -7.77 -5.75
N GLN A 13 5.91 -8.73 -6.60
CA GLN A 13 5.41 -10.11 -6.45
C GLN A 13 5.76 -10.69 -5.07
N LYS A 14 6.97 -10.40 -4.57
CA LYS A 14 7.39 -10.76 -3.21
C LYS A 14 6.47 -10.23 -2.11
N PHE A 15 5.76 -9.12 -2.35
CA PHE A 15 4.78 -8.61 -1.39
C PHE A 15 3.56 -9.52 -1.30
N PHE A 16 3.23 -10.32 -2.31
CA PHE A 16 2.11 -11.25 -2.22
C PHE A 16 2.50 -12.58 -1.58
N ASP A 17 3.79 -12.93 -1.61
CA ASP A 17 4.31 -14.22 -1.14
C ASP A 17 4.17 -14.42 0.38
N TYR A 18 3.92 -13.38 1.19
CA TYR A 18 3.67 -13.58 2.63
C TYR A 18 2.34 -14.29 2.91
N HIS A 19 1.39 -14.18 1.99
CA HIS A 19 0.09 -14.82 2.16
C HIS A 19 0.22 -16.35 2.17
N PRO A 20 -0.67 -17.06 2.88
CA PRO A 20 -0.81 -18.50 2.75
C PRO A 20 -1.07 -18.90 1.28
N LYS A 21 -0.57 -20.08 0.91
CA LYS A 21 -0.85 -20.67 -0.41
C LYS A 21 -2.36 -20.78 -0.59
N ASP A 22 -2.83 -20.52 -1.81
CA ASP A 22 -4.24 -20.61 -2.21
C ASP A 22 -5.18 -19.55 -1.60
N ARG A 23 -4.67 -18.57 -0.82
CA ARG A 23 -5.48 -17.42 -0.35
C ARG A 23 -6.03 -16.57 -1.49
N PHE A 24 -5.27 -16.45 -2.58
CA PHE A 24 -5.67 -15.71 -3.77
C PHE A 24 -5.42 -16.51 -5.04
N LYS A 25 -6.33 -16.36 -6.01
CA LYS A 25 -6.12 -16.86 -7.37
C LYS A 25 -5.42 -15.76 -8.18
N HIS A 26 -4.09 -15.77 -8.17
CA HIS A 26 -3.26 -14.76 -8.83
C HIS A 26 -3.50 -14.71 -10.34
N ARG A 27 -3.59 -13.48 -10.89
CA ARG A 27 -3.75 -13.22 -12.33
C ARG A 27 -3.01 -11.94 -12.72
N HIS A 28 -1.74 -11.83 -12.34
CA HIS A 28 -0.90 -10.68 -12.68
C HIS A 28 -0.79 -10.52 -14.20
N LEU A 29 -0.90 -9.28 -14.68
CA LEU A 29 -0.85 -8.96 -16.10
C LEU A 29 0.40 -8.16 -16.46
N MET A 30 0.88 -8.36 -17.68
CA MET A 30 1.97 -7.62 -18.30
C MET A 30 1.51 -7.13 -19.67
N PHE A 31 1.77 -5.86 -19.97
CA PHE A 31 1.37 -5.21 -21.22
C PHE A 31 2.60 -4.97 -22.07
N PHE A 32 2.55 -5.40 -23.33
CA PHE A 32 3.67 -5.26 -24.26
C PHE A 32 3.26 -4.43 -25.49
N GLU A 33 4.10 -3.47 -25.87
CA GLU A 33 4.01 -2.76 -27.15
C GLU A 33 5.31 -2.99 -27.93
N ARG A 34 5.19 -3.56 -29.13
CA ARG A 34 6.35 -3.91 -29.99
C ARG A 34 7.43 -4.72 -29.25
N GLY A 35 7.00 -5.69 -28.44
CA GLY A 35 7.87 -6.56 -27.65
C GLY A 35 8.47 -5.93 -26.38
N LYS A 36 8.19 -4.65 -26.09
CA LYS A 36 8.67 -3.98 -24.89
C LYS A 36 7.59 -3.95 -23.82
N LEU A 37 7.96 -4.24 -22.57
CA LEU A 37 7.08 -4.11 -21.42
C LEU A 37 6.78 -2.63 -21.17
N VAL A 38 5.50 -2.26 -21.24
CA VAL A 38 5.05 -0.86 -21.07
C VAL A 38 4.29 -0.64 -19.77
N ALA A 39 3.59 -1.66 -19.28
CA ALA A 39 2.88 -1.62 -18.02
C ALA A 39 2.77 -3.01 -17.38
N ILE A 40 2.49 -3.03 -16.08
CA ILE A 40 2.10 -4.22 -15.34
C ILE A 40 0.81 -3.94 -14.57
N CYS A 41 0.05 -4.98 -14.24
CA CYS A 41 -1.10 -4.85 -13.35
C CYS A 41 -1.18 -6.07 -12.44
N PRO A 42 -0.73 -5.96 -11.18
CA PRO A 42 -0.94 -7.02 -10.21
C PRO A 42 -2.43 -7.19 -9.91
N ALA A 43 -2.93 -8.38 -10.21
CA ALA A 43 -4.35 -8.67 -10.16
C ALA A 43 -4.59 -10.09 -9.65
N ALA A 44 -5.83 -10.34 -9.24
CA ALA A 44 -6.32 -11.66 -8.88
C ALA A 44 -7.76 -11.83 -9.39
N GLU A 45 -8.20 -13.08 -9.42
CA GLU A 45 -9.59 -13.42 -9.69
C GLU A 45 -10.39 -13.46 -8.38
N VAL A 46 -11.59 -12.88 -8.39
CA VAL A 46 -12.54 -12.95 -7.28
C VAL A 46 -13.90 -13.40 -7.80
N LYS A 47 -14.46 -14.44 -7.18
CA LYS A 47 -15.81 -14.90 -7.46
C LYS A 47 -16.82 -13.99 -6.75
N ARG A 48 -17.81 -13.50 -7.50
CA ARG A 48 -18.98 -12.75 -7.04
C ARG A 48 -20.25 -13.49 -7.45
N GLU A 49 -21.40 -12.95 -7.06
CA GLU A 49 -22.72 -13.54 -7.34
C GLU A 49 -23.00 -13.65 -8.85
N ASP A 50 -22.54 -12.68 -9.65
CA ASP A 50 -22.76 -12.61 -11.10
C ASP A 50 -21.68 -13.31 -11.94
N GLY A 51 -20.57 -13.71 -11.32
CA GLY A 51 -19.49 -14.50 -11.93
C GLY A 51 -18.10 -14.13 -11.42
N VAL A 52 -17.07 -14.39 -12.23
CA VAL A 52 -15.67 -14.13 -11.86
C VAL A 52 -15.26 -12.74 -12.33
N TRP A 53 -14.65 -11.98 -11.44
CA TRP A 53 -14.14 -10.64 -11.69
C TRP A 53 -12.62 -10.62 -11.65
N LEU A 54 -12.02 -9.81 -12.53
CA LEU A 54 -10.60 -9.47 -12.47
C LEU A 54 -10.43 -8.22 -11.60
N VAL A 55 -9.68 -8.32 -10.51
CA VAL A 55 -9.53 -7.21 -9.57
C VAL A 55 -8.07 -6.89 -9.30
N SER A 56 -7.75 -5.63 -8.96
CA SER A 56 -6.46 -5.31 -8.33
C SER A 56 -6.22 -6.27 -7.18
N HIS A 57 -4.98 -6.74 -7.04
CA HIS A 57 -4.69 -7.85 -6.14
C HIS A 57 -5.20 -7.58 -4.70
N PRO A 58 -6.13 -8.37 -4.14
CA PRO A 58 -6.79 -8.06 -2.86
C PRO A 58 -5.86 -8.04 -1.64
N GLY A 59 -4.68 -8.66 -1.77
CA GLY A 59 -3.61 -8.57 -0.77
C GLY A 59 -2.88 -7.22 -0.71
N ALA A 60 -3.08 -6.32 -1.68
CA ALA A 60 -2.50 -4.98 -1.72
C ALA A 60 -3.47 -3.92 -1.18
N SER A 61 -2.96 -2.90 -0.48
CA SER A 61 -3.78 -1.75 -0.06
C SER A 61 -4.32 -0.95 -1.24
N PHE A 62 -3.49 -0.78 -2.25
CA PHE A 62 -3.85 -0.24 -3.56
C PHE A 62 -2.85 -0.75 -4.58
N ASP A 63 -3.35 -0.99 -5.79
CA ASP A 63 -2.58 -1.32 -6.97
C ASP A 63 -3.45 -1.15 -8.22
N GLY A 64 -2.88 -1.28 -9.41
CA GLY A 64 -3.64 -1.29 -10.65
C GLY A 64 -2.68 -1.33 -11.83
N ILE A 65 -3.04 -0.64 -12.91
CA ILE A 65 -2.12 -0.47 -14.02
C ILE A 65 -0.98 0.45 -13.56
N ILE A 66 0.22 -0.11 -13.56
CA ILE A 66 1.46 0.59 -13.26
C ILE A 66 2.18 0.90 -14.56
N THR A 67 2.44 2.17 -14.78
CA THR A 67 3.06 2.69 -16.00
C THR A 67 4.38 3.40 -15.69
N SER A 68 5.16 3.70 -16.72
CA SER A 68 6.35 4.55 -16.59
C SER A 68 5.99 6.03 -16.51
N THR A 69 6.91 6.88 -16.05
CA THR A 69 6.75 8.35 -16.06
C THR A 69 6.64 8.95 -17.47
N ARG A 70 6.94 8.18 -18.51
CA ARG A 70 6.81 8.61 -19.92
C ARG A 70 5.45 8.28 -20.52
N SER A 71 4.60 7.57 -19.78
CA SER A 71 3.29 7.16 -20.30
C SER A 71 2.39 8.37 -20.48
N GLY A 72 1.95 8.56 -21.72
CA GLY A 72 0.99 9.59 -22.11
C GLY A 72 -0.43 9.05 -22.21
N ILE A 73 -1.39 9.96 -22.43
CA ILE A 73 -2.81 9.61 -22.53
C ILE A 73 -3.13 8.58 -23.62
N SER A 74 -2.47 8.66 -24.78
CA SER A 74 -2.68 7.69 -25.88
C SER A 74 -2.30 6.26 -25.47
N GLU A 75 -1.24 6.11 -24.70
CA GLU A 75 -0.83 4.80 -24.17
C GLU A 75 -1.82 4.31 -23.11
N ALA A 76 -2.27 5.19 -22.21
CA ALA A 76 -3.27 4.84 -21.20
C ALA A 76 -4.58 4.33 -21.81
N LEU A 77 -5.09 4.96 -22.87
CA LEU A 77 -6.27 4.50 -23.61
C LEU A 77 -6.06 3.08 -24.16
N LYS A 78 -4.93 2.84 -24.84
CA LYS A 78 -4.59 1.51 -25.36
C LYS A 78 -4.49 0.46 -24.24
N LEU A 79 -3.91 0.80 -23.09
CA LEU A 79 -3.76 -0.11 -21.96
C LEU A 79 -5.12 -0.50 -21.38
N VAL A 80 -6.03 0.46 -21.20
CA VAL A 80 -7.39 0.19 -20.71
C VAL A 80 -8.19 -0.62 -21.72
N ASP A 81 -8.12 -0.28 -23.00
CA ASP A 81 -8.79 -1.05 -24.06
C ASP A 81 -8.27 -2.49 -24.14
N ALA A 82 -6.94 -2.68 -24.04
CA ALA A 82 -6.33 -4.01 -23.99
C ALA A 82 -6.79 -4.81 -22.77
N LEU A 83 -6.89 -4.17 -21.60
CA LEU A 83 -7.38 -4.81 -20.38
C LEU A 83 -8.84 -5.25 -20.51
N ILE A 84 -9.71 -4.39 -21.07
CA ILE A 84 -11.12 -4.71 -21.30
C ILE A 84 -11.27 -5.87 -22.29
N ASN A 85 -10.51 -5.84 -23.39
CA ASN A 85 -10.56 -6.89 -24.41
C ASN A 85 -10.07 -8.23 -23.86
N PHE A 86 -8.94 -8.23 -23.14
CA PHE A 86 -8.46 -9.40 -22.42
C PHE A 86 -9.54 -9.94 -21.48
N ALA A 87 -10.17 -9.06 -20.69
CA ALA A 87 -11.14 -9.51 -19.71
C ALA A 87 -12.39 -10.14 -20.34
N ARG A 88 -12.85 -9.60 -21.47
CA ARG A 88 -13.95 -10.18 -22.25
C ARG A 88 -13.58 -11.55 -22.84
N GLN A 89 -12.37 -11.68 -23.40
CA GLN A 89 -11.89 -12.93 -23.99
C GLN A 89 -11.79 -14.05 -22.95
N GLU A 90 -11.33 -13.72 -21.74
CA GLU A 90 -11.25 -14.66 -20.61
C GLU A 90 -12.60 -14.89 -19.91
N GLY A 91 -13.67 -14.21 -20.33
CA GLY A 91 -15.01 -14.39 -19.77
C GLY A 91 -15.22 -13.77 -18.39
N TYR A 92 -14.38 -12.82 -17.96
CA TYR A 92 -14.63 -12.07 -16.72
C TYR A 92 -15.88 -11.20 -16.84
N LYS A 93 -16.64 -11.11 -15.75
CA LYS A 93 -17.86 -10.31 -15.66
C LYS A 93 -17.61 -8.83 -15.44
N GLY A 94 -16.47 -8.49 -14.84
CA GLY A 94 -16.08 -7.12 -14.61
C GLY A 94 -14.62 -6.99 -14.22
N ILE A 95 -14.16 -5.75 -14.27
CA ILE A 95 -12.83 -5.31 -13.82
C ILE A 95 -13.02 -4.34 -12.66
N GLU A 96 -12.25 -4.51 -11.59
CA GLU A 96 -12.20 -3.55 -10.48
C GLU A 96 -10.76 -3.19 -10.15
N LEU A 97 -10.41 -1.91 -10.28
CA LEU A 97 -9.06 -1.42 -9.98
C LEU A 97 -9.08 -0.50 -8.75
N THR A 98 -8.13 -0.69 -7.83
CA THR A 98 -7.96 0.15 -6.63
C THR A 98 -6.65 0.93 -6.73
N ARG A 99 -6.63 1.99 -7.53
CA ARG A 99 -5.40 2.72 -7.85
C ARG A 99 -4.83 3.46 -6.62
N PRO A 100 -3.49 3.62 -6.54
CA PRO A 100 -2.88 4.47 -5.53
C PRO A 100 -3.37 5.92 -5.67
N PRO A 101 -3.49 6.67 -4.56
CA PRO A 101 -3.66 8.13 -4.61
C PRO A 101 -2.47 8.81 -5.32
N TRP A 102 -2.72 9.95 -5.97
CA TRP A 102 -1.72 10.76 -6.69
C TRP A 102 -0.45 11.11 -5.88
N ILE A 103 -0.51 11.20 -4.55
CA ILE A 103 0.66 11.48 -3.70
C ILE A 103 1.73 10.38 -3.75
N TYR A 104 1.39 9.18 -4.24
CA TYR A 104 2.34 8.09 -4.47
C TYR A 104 3.07 8.22 -5.82
N TYR A 105 2.62 9.09 -6.72
CA TYR A 105 3.09 9.19 -8.10
C TYR A 105 4.31 10.09 -8.16
N LYS A 106 5.30 9.74 -8.99
CA LYS A 106 6.48 10.60 -9.21
C LYS A 106 6.13 11.87 -9.95
N LEU A 107 5.24 11.74 -10.92
CA LEU A 107 4.64 12.81 -11.68
C LEU A 107 3.13 12.66 -11.54
N PRO A 108 2.45 13.62 -10.89
CA PRO A 108 0.99 13.61 -10.80
C PRO A 108 0.37 13.58 -12.19
N GLU A 109 -0.48 12.58 -12.44
CA GLU A 109 -1.22 12.40 -13.69
C GLU A 109 -2.50 11.60 -13.42
N ASN A 110 -3.43 11.65 -14.37
CA ASN A 110 -4.73 10.98 -14.29
C ASN A 110 -5.09 10.28 -15.63
N HIS A 111 -4.11 9.92 -16.46
CA HIS A 111 -4.31 9.33 -17.78
C HIS A 111 -5.09 8.02 -17.71
N ILE A 112 -4.74 7.10 -16.81
CA ILE A 112 -5.47 5.85 -16.64
C ILE A 112 -6.87 6.09 -16.03
N ASP A 113 -7.04 7.08 -15.14
CA ASP A 113 -8.37 7.41 -14.58
C ASP A 113 -9.29 7.93 -15.68
N PHE A 114 -8.76 8.82 -16.53
CA PHE A 114 -9.45 9.34 -17.68
C PHE A 114 -9.78 8.23 -18.67
N ALA A 115 -8.81 7.35 -18.98
CA ALA A 115 -9.02 6.22 -19.88
C ALA A 115 -10.12 5.28 -19.36
N LEU A 116 -10.11 4.93 -18.07
CA LEU A 116 -11.18 4.16 -17.44
C LEU A 116 -12.53 4.88 -17.54
N PHE A 117 -12.56 6.18 -17.25
CA PHE A 117 -13.79 6.98 -17.31
C PHE A 117 -14.41 6.99 -18.72
N VAL A 118 -13.62 7.26 -19.77
CA VAL A 118 -14.14 7.29 -21.15
C VAL A 118 -14.54 5.90 -21.66
N SER A 119 -13.93 4.84 -21.13
CA SER A 119 -14.33 3.45 -21.41
C SER A 119 -15.53 2.98 -20.57
N GLY A 120 -16.20 3.88 -19.84
CA GLY A 120 -17.43 3.60 -19.08
C GLY A 120 -17.20 3.14 -17.63
N GLY A 121 -15.98 3.29 -17.11
CA GLY A 121 -15.65 2.99 -15.71
C GLY A 121 -16.37 3.93 -14.75
N ILE A 122 -16.81 3.37 -13.62
CA ILE A 122 -17.50 4.10 -12.56
C ILE A 122 -16.74 4.00 -11.23
N TYR A 123 -16.87 5.03 -10.39
CA TYR A 123 -16.31 4.99 -9.04
C TYR A 123 -17.17 4.13 -8.13
N LYS A 124 -16.60 3.03 -7.64
CA LYS A 124 -17.25 2.16 -6.65
C LYS A 124 -17.20 2.73 -5.23
N LYS A 125 -16.05 3.31 -4.85
CA LYS A 125 -15.80 3.88 -3.51
C LYS A 125 -14.88 5.08 -3.60
N ARG A 126 -14.96 5.95 -2.58
CA ARG A 126 -14.04 7.07 -2.38
C ARG A 126 -13.55 7.04 -0.94
N GLU A 127 -12.24 6.88 -0.77
CA GLU A 127 -11.59 6.76 0.53
C GLU A 127 -10.79 8.03 0.85
N LEU A 128 -10.72 8.37 2.13
CA LEU A 128 -9.95 9.52 2.62
C LEU A 128 -8.56 9.05 3.03
N THR A 129 -7.53 9.77 2.59
CA THR A 129 -6.15 9.60 3.08
C THR A 129 -5.64 10.91 3.67
N SER A 130 -4.99 10.82 4.83
CA SER A 130 -4.32 11.97 5.45
C SER A 130 -2.85 11.92 5.11
N VAL A 131 -2.32 13.03 4.62
CA VAL A 131 -0.93 13.14 4.16
C VAL A 131 -0.25 14.26 4.92
N VAL A 132 0.92 13.97 5.46
CA VAL A 132 1.80 14.96 6.10
C VAL A 132 3.09 15.00 5.31
N ARG A 133 3.49 16.19 4.86
CA ARG A 133 4.77 16.39 4.18
C ARG A 133 5.91 16.23 5.18
N LEU A 134 6.93 15.46 4.81
CA LEU A 134 8.16 15.36 5.59
C LEU A 134 9.21 16.29 5.00
N TYR A 135 9.84 17.07 5.87
CA TYR A 135 10.95 17.97 5.58
C TYR A 135 12.26 17.36 6.08
N SER A 136 13.39 17.83 5.55
CA SER A 136 14.70 17.37 6.02
C SER A 136 15.03 17.85 7.44
N SER A 137 14.40 18.95 7.88
CA SER A 137 14.59 19.49 9.23
C SER A 137 13.59 18.91 10.23
N ILE A 138 14.10 18.46 11.38
CA ILE A 138 13.27 18.04 12.52
C ILE A 138 12.39 19.19 12.99
N ASP A 139 12.91 20.42 13.05
CA ASP A 139 12.14 21.57 13.53
C ASP A 139 10.99 21.94 12.59
N GLU A 140 11.20 21.82 11.27
CA GLU A 140 10.13 22.01 10.29
C GLU A 140 9.03 20.96 10.46
N ASN A 141 9.41 19.69 10.60
CA ASN A 141 8.46 18.61 10.85
C ASN A 141 7.69 18.82 12.16
N LEU A 142 8.37 19.22 13.24
CA LEU A 142 7.71 19.48 14.53
C LEU A 142 6.68 20.60 14.44
N ARG A 143 6.90 21.62 13.59
CA ARG A 143 5.94 22.72 13.39
C ARG A 143 4.63 22.27 12.75
N LEU A 144 4.60 21.13 12.05
CA LEU A 144 3.38 20.55 11.49
C LEU A 144 2.42 20.02 12.56
N PHE A 145 2.93 19.77 13.77
CA PHE A 145 2.14 19.22 14.87
C PHE A 145 1.59 20.32 15.77
N LYS A 146 0.36 20.09 16.27
CA LYS A 146 -0.26 20.94 17.29
C LYS A 146 0.64 21.08 18.52
N THR A 147 0.59 22.25 19.17
CA THR A 147 1.38 22.51 20.39
C THR A 147 1.15 21.46 21.48
N THR A 148 -0.08 20.96 21.63
CA THR A 148 -0.40 19.88 22.57
C THR A 148 0.38 18.58 22.30
N ALA A 149 0.50 18.17 21.04
CA ALA A 149 1.27 17.00 20.64
C ALA A 149 2.78 17.18 20.92
N ARG A 150 3.32 18.38 20.62
CA ARG A 150 4.72 18.71 20.94
C ARG A 150 5.00 18.69 22.44
N THR A 151 4.08 19.21 23.25
CA THR A 151 4.19 19.18 24.72
C THR A 151 4.12 17.76 25.26
N ALA A 152 3.21 16.93 24.74
CA ALA A 152 3.11 15.51 25.12
C ALA A 152 4.40 14.73 24.79
N MET A 153 4.98 14.94 23.62
CA MET A 153 6.26 14.34 23.22
C MET A 153 7.39 14.72 24.20
N ARG A 154 7.51 16.01 24.55
CA ARG A 154 8.52 16.47 25.53
C ARG A 154 8.30 15.86 26.91
N LYS A 155 7.04 15.73 27.36
CA LYS A 155 6.70 15.08 28.63
C LYS A 155 7.11 13.61 28.63
N ALA A 156 6.82 12.88 27.55
CA ALA A 156 7.23 11.48 27.40
C ALA A 156 8.75 11.33 27.47
N LYS A 157 9.50 12.17 26.73
CA LYS A 157 10.97 12.18 26.77
C LYS A 157 11.51 12.50 28.17
N LYS A 158 10.95 13.50 28.86
CA LYS A 158 11.33 13.85 30.24
C LYS A 158 11.05 12.71 31.24
N SER A 159 10.04 11.90 30.95
CA SER A 159 9.67 10.73 31.77
C SER A 159 10.51 9.48 31.44
N GLY A 160 11.57 9.61 30.62
CA GLY A 160 12.48 8.51 30.30
C GLY A 160 12.06 7.63 29.13
N VAL A 161 10.99 7.98 28.39
CA VAL A 161 10.58 7.21 27.20
C VAL A 161 11.61 7.37 26.09
N LYS A 162 12.10 6.23 25.56
CA LYS A 162 13.02 6.17 24.42
C LYS A 162 12.30 5.60 23.20
N VAL A 163 12.54 6.17 22.02
CA VAL A 163 12.00 5.66 20.75
C VAL A 163 13.16 5.17 19.90
N GLU A 164 13.05 3.95 19.38
CA GLU A 164 14.07 3.33 18.53
C GLU A 164 13.43 2.45 17.45
N ILE A 165 14.19 2.23 16.38
CA ILE A 165 13.87 1.19 15.40
C ILE A 165 14.22 -0.16 16.02
N THR A 166 13.31 -1.12 15.94
CA THR A 166 13.46 -2.41 16.62
C THR A 166 12.87 -3.56 15.79
N ASN A 167 13.26 -4.79 16.12
CA ASN A 167 12.71 -6.02 15.53
C ASN A 167 11.91 -6.84 16.56
N LYS A 168 11.54 -6.23 17.69
CA LYS A 168 10.73 -6.84 18.77
C LYS A 168 9.25 -7.01 18.36
N TRP A 169 9.02 -7.77 17.30
CA TRP A 169 7.70 -7.98 16.70
C TRP A 169 6.73 -8.70 17.65
N ASP A 170 7.20 -9.63 18.48
CA ASP A 170 6.35 -10.32 19.48
C ASP A 170 5.78 -9.33 20.52
N GLU A 171 6.64 -8.46 21.06
CA GLU A 171 6.24 -7.42 22.03
C GLU A 171 5.22 -6.46 21.40
N PHE A 172 5.52 -6.00 20.18
CA PHE A 172 4.63 -5.12 19.43
C PHE A 172 3.29 -5.78 19.12
N TYR A 173 3.29 -7.04 18.67
CA TYR A 173 2.07 -7.75 18.30
C TYR A 173 1.13 -7.94 19.47
N THR A 174 1.69 -8.26 20.64
CA THR A 174 0.93 -8.38 21.90
C THR A 174 0.25 -7.05 22.24
N LEU A 175 0.94 -5.92 22.08
CA LEU A 175 0.36 -4.59 22.27
C LEU A 175 -0.72 -4.28 21.22
N LEU A 176 -0.46 -4.58 19.95
CA LEU A 176 -1.37 -4.35 18.83
C LEU A 176 -2.68 -5.10 19.02
N GLU A 177 -2.61 -6.40 19.31
CA GLU A 177 -3.79 -7.25 19.54
C GLU A 177 -4.62 -6.74 20.72
N ARG A 178 -3.96 -6.42 21.84
CA ARG A 178 -4.63 -5.84 23.01
C ARG A 178 -5.33 -4.51 22.66
N ASN A 179 -4.64 -3.61 21.95
CA ASN A 179 -5.18 -2.30 21.59
C ASN A 179 -6.36 -2.38 20.64
N LEU A 180 -6.28 -3.21 19.59
CA LEU A 180 -7.37 -3.39 18.63
C LEU A 180 -8.59 -4.05 19.27
N LYS A 181 -8.38 -5.05 20.13
CA LYS A 181 -9.46 -5.68 20.89
C LYS A 181 -10.17 -4.68 21.81
N LEU A 182 -9.42 -3.87 22.56
CA LEU A 182 -9.99 -2.90 23.50
C LEU A 182 -10.70 -1.73 22.82
N ARG A 183 -10.17 -1.22 21.71
CA ARG A 183 -10.70 -0.01 21.05
C ARG A 183 -11.75 -0.29 19.99
N HIS A 184 -11.63 -1.42 19.29
CA HIS A 184 -12.39 -1.69 18.08
C HIS A 184 -13.02 -3.08 18.05
N GLY A 185 -12.69 -3.98 18.99
CA GLY A 185 -13.21 -5.35 19.03
C GLY A 185 -12.74 -6.24 17.88
N VAL A 186 -11.70 -5.82 17.14
CA VAL A 186 -11.17 -6.55 15.98
C VAL A 186 -9.79 -7.13 16.24
N LYS A 187 -9.40 -8.10 15.40
CA LYS A 187 -8.05 -8.67 15.37
C LYS A 187 -7.15 -7.87 14.40
N PRO A 188 -5.82 -7.93 14.57
CA PRO A 188 -4.90 -7.42 13.56
C PRO A 188 -5.14 -8.07 12.19
N THR A 189 -5.01 -7.30 11.11
CA THR A 189 -5.15 -7.80 9.72
C THR A 189 -4.12 -8.88 9.39
N HIS A 190 -2.93 -8.77 9.97
CA HIS A 190 -1.83 -9.73 9.80
C HIS A 190 -1.65 -10.56 11.07
N THR A 191 -1.38 -11.84 10.90
CA THR A 191 -0.84 -12.69 11.96
C THR A 191 0.63 -12.36 12.23
N LEU A 192 1.14 -12.74 13.41
CA LEU A 192 2.56 -12.55 13.73
C LEU A 192 3.48 -13.28 12.74
N SER A 193 3.11 -14.49 12.30
CA SER A 193 3.87 -15.24 11.31
C SER A 193 3.86 -14.56 9.93
N GLU A 194 2.74 -13.97 9.52
CA GLU A 194 2.68 -13.16 8.30
C GLU A 194 3.58 -11.92 8.39
N ILE A 195 3.64 -11.25 9.55
CA ILE A 195 4.56 -10.11 9.77
C ILE A 195 6.02 -10.54 9.63
N TYR A 196 6.43 -11.65 10.25
CA TYR A 196 7.80 -12.17 10.10
C TYR A 196 8.12 -12.53 8.65
N LYS A 197 7.20 -13.21 7.97
CA LYS A 197 7.40 -13.59 6.56
C LYS A 197 7.50 -12.35 5.67
N LEU A 198 6.63 -11.37 5.87
CA LEU A 198 6.60 -10.13 5.11
C LEU A 198 7.87 -9.30 5.31
N THR A 199 8.33 -9.14 6.55
CA THR A 199 9.58 -8.44 6.88
C THR A 199 10.81 -9.19 6.38
N SER A 200 10.80 -10.53 6.37
CA SER A 200 11.86 -11.32 5.74
C SER A 200 11.90 -11.17 4.21
N LEU A 201 10.74 -11.07 3.56
CA LEU A 201 10.64 -10.91 2.10
C LEU A 201 11.04 -9.50 1.63
N LEU A 202 10.81 -8.50 2.48
CA LEU A 202 11.01 -7.07 2.20
C LEU A 202 11.70 -6.35 3.39
N PRO A 203 12.94 -6.73 3.76
CA PRO A 203 13.60 -6.28 4.99
C PRO A 203 13.77 -4.77 5.10
N ASP A 204 14.01 -4.09 3.98
CA ASP A 204 14.24 -2.64 3.95
C ASP A 204 12.98 -1.83 3.64
N LYS A 205 11.80 -2.45 3.66
CA LYS A 205 10.52 -1.77 3.33
C LYS A 205 9.59 -1.62 4.51
N ILE A 206 9.87 -2.26 5.64
CA ILE A 206 8.98 -2.26 6.80
C ILE A 206 9.79 -2.00 8.04
N ILE A 207 9.49 -0.88 8.69
CA ILE A 207 10.19 -0.41 9.88
C ILE A 207 9.21 -0.45 11.05
N LEU A 208 9.65 -1.04 12.16
CA LEU A 208 8.95 -0.94 13.44
C LEU A 208 9.67 0.09 14.33
N PHE A 209 8.94 1.14 14.71
CA PHE A 209 9.33 2.02 15.80
C PHE A 209 8.71 1.50 17.10
N GLY A 210 9.55 1.26 18.10
CA GLY A 210 9.11 0.95 19.46
C GLY A 210 9.36 2.14 20.39
N ALA A 211 8.40 2.45 21.26
CA ALA A 211 8.56 3.37 22.38
C ALA A 211 8.69 2.57 23.68
N PHE A 212 9.78 2.79 24.41
CA PHE A 212 10.17 2.01 25.57
C PHE A 212 10.23 2.86 26.83
N ALA A 213 9.67 2.33 27.92
CA ALA A 213 9.85 2.85 29.28
C ALA A 213 10.35 1.70 30.15
N GLU A 214 11.46 1.91 30.87
CA GLU A 214 12.10 0.86 31.69
C GLU A 214 12.30 -0.45 30.90
N GLU A 215 12.84 -0.33 29.68
CA GLU A 215 13.12 -1.43 28.72
C GLU A 215 11.91 -2.18 28.16
N LYS A 216 10.71 -1.88 28.65
CA LYS A 216 9.45 -2.47 28.16
C LYS A 216 8.85 -1.63 27.05
N MET A 217 8.46 -2.27 25.93
CA MET A 217 7.69 -1.59 24.89
C MET A 217 6.31 -1.18 25.44
N ILE A 218 5.98 0.11 25.34
CA ILE A 218 4.69 0.67 25.77
C ILE A 218 3.83 1.13 24.60
N ALA A 219 4.44 1.35 23.44
CA ALA A 219 3.76 1.62 22.17
C ALA A 219 4.67 1.23 21.01
N GLY A 220 4.08 1.01 19.83
CA GLY A 220 4.84 0.87 18.61
C GLY A 220 4.03 1.33 17.40
N SER A 221 4.72 1.57 16.30
CA SER A 221 4.09 1.87 15.01
C SER A 221 4.91 1.32 13.87
N THR A 222 4.22 0.81 12.84
CA THR A 222 4.85 0.24 11.66
C THR A 222 4.76 1.19 10.49
N ILE A 223 5.91 1.45 9.87
CA ILE A 223 6.03 2.27 8.66
C ILE A 223 6.39 1.39 7.48
N PHE A 224 5.60 1.49 6.43
CA PHE A 224 5.83 0.87 5.13
C PHE A 224 6.45 1.89 4.18
N ILE A 225 7.63 1.60 3.65
CA ILE A 225 8.29 2.41 2.63
C ILE A 225 7.70 2.04 1.27
N CYS A 226 6.62 2.73 0.90
CA CYS A 226 5.86 2.45 -0.32
C CYS A 226 6.70 2.70 -1.58
N ASN A 227 7.39 3.83 -1.67
CA ASN A 227 8.38 4.09 -2.72
C ASN A 227 9.32 5.22 -2.26
N LYS A 228 10.07 5.84 -3.19
CA LYS A 228 11.00 6.93 -2.86
C LYS A 228 10.32 8.20 -2.34
N GLN A 229 9.01 8.33 -2.48
CA GLN A 229 8.27 9.56 -2.14
C GLN A 229 7.40 9.41 -0.91
N THR A 230 6.92 8.20 -0.62
CA THR A 230 5.88 7.99 0.38
C THR A 230 6.22 6.91 1.39
N LEU A 231 5.91 7.24 2.63
CA LEU A 231 5.88 6.34 3.77
C LEU A 231 4.42 6.20 4.22
N LEU A 232 3.99 4.97 4.50
CA LEU A 232 2.65 4.68 5.00
C LEU A 232 2.73 4.17 6.44
N SER A 233 2.04 4.84 7.35
CA SER A 233 1.77 4.31 8.70
C SER A 233 0.60 3.34 8.62
N PHE A 234 0.80 2.09 9.03
CA PHE A 234 -0.22 1.03 8.88
C PHE A 234 -0.74 0.49 10.22
N TYR A 235 0.08 0.50 11.28
CA TYR A 235 -0.27 0.19 12.67
C TYR A 235 0.39 1.16 13.64
#